data_AF-A0A0Q6T5Z7-F1
#
_entry.id   AF-A0A0Q6T5Z7-F1
#
_cell.length_a   1.000
_cell.length_b   1.000
_cell.length_c   1.000
_cell.angle_alpha   90.00
_cell.angle_beta   90.00
_cell.angle_gamma   90.00
#
_symmetry.space_group_name_H-M   'P 1'
#
loop_
_entity.id
_entity.type
_entity.pdbx_description
1 polymer ?
#
loop_
_entity_poly.entity_id
_entity_poly.type
_entity_poly.pdbx_seq_one_letter_code
_entity_poly.pdbx_strand_id
1 'polypeptide(L)'
;MYTFTDEFLEALGAWQNGWAEDQSRKVSLAVELQRVCVNLPREYWEVSRPCYRKRFIHKGEMVDIILADAKNEGLASWTTDLRFAERMKGLIRANAVSAAVFCHHPEGDEVIVSLPALWSEPCFGKAVQAYADRGGKFANALLNFRDDQSEVVLSTPLRGSEIVALSGASSPFDELCDRAGIPESDRDRVFKQLVDAGTYPGDPQYIDLAASQRAIARSIHHIYELVQSKLAASKGGSAV
;
A
#
# COMPACT_ATOMS: atom_id res chain seq x y z
N MET A 1 34.19 2.21 -6.98
CA MET A 1 33.46 2.91 -5.91
C MET A 1 32.63 4.00 -6.57
N TYR A 2 31.31 3.93 -6.44
CA TYR A 2 30.43 4.97 -6.98
C TYR A 2 30.47 6.21 -6.10
N THR A 3 30.37 7.40 -6.72
CA THR A 3 30.35 8.68 -6.01
C THR A 3 28.95 9.26 -6.12
N PHE A 4 28.27 9.40 -4.97
CA PHE A 4 26.94 10.01 -4.90
C PHE A 4 27.04 11.53 -5.03
N THR A 5 26.26 12.12 -5.92
CA THR A 5 26.23 13.55 -6.18
C THR A 5 25.30 14.27 -5.20
N ASP A 6 25.55 15.57 -4.97
CA ASP A 6 24.67 16.41 -4.14
C ASP A 6 23.26 16.51 -4.76
N GLU A 7 23.17 16.48 -6.08
CA GLU A 7 21.91 16.44 -6.82
C GLU A 7 21.09 15.18 -6.49
N PHE A 8 21.74 14.01 -6.47
CA PHE A 8 21.09 12.76 -6.09
C PHE A 8 20.63 12.80 -4.62
N LEU A 9 21.50 13.25 -3.71
CA LEU A 9 21.19 13.36 -2.28
C LEU A 9 20.06 14.36 -2.03
N GLU A 10 20.03 15.48 -2.75
CA GLU A 10 18.95 16.46 -2.65
C GLU A 10 17.61 15.86 -3.09
N ALA A 11 17.56 15.18 -4.24
CA ALA A 11 16.33 14.56 -4.73
C ALA A 11 15.83 13.42 -3.83
N LEU A 12 16.73 12.55 -3.36
CA LEU A 12 16.38 11.47 -2.43
C LEU A 12 15.90 12.03 -1.08
N GLY A 13 16.60 13.02 -0.54
CA GLY A 13 16.18 13.68 0.70
C GLY A 13 14.84 14.40 0.55
N ALA A 14 14.58 15.01 -0.60
CA ALA A 14 13.29 15.65 -0.90
C ALA A 14 12.14 14.63 -0.96
N TRP A 15 12.39 13.46 -1.55
CA TRP A 15 11.44 12.33 -1.57
C TRP A 15 11.13 11.84 -0.16
N GLN A 16 12.17 11.54 0.64
CA GLN A 16 12.03 11.05 2.01
C GLN A 16 11.40 12.07 2.96
N ASN A 17 11.63 13.37 2.72
CA ASN A 17 10.96 14.44 3.47
C ASN A 17 9.44 14.44 3.22
N GLY A 18 8.98 13.78 2.16
CA GLY A 18 7.58 13.63 1.82
C GLY A 18 6.95 14.89 1.22
N TRP A 19 5.69 14.73 0.80
CA TRP A 19 4.92 15.73 0.07
C TRP A 19 3.65 16.19 0.79
N ALA A 20 3.49 15.88 2.09
CA ALA A 20 2.35 16.32 2.91
C ALA A 20 0.96 16.03 2.27
N GLU A 21 0.85 14.90 1.56
CA GLU A 21 -0.34 14.49 0.80
C GLU A 21 -0.72 15.38 -0.41
N ASP A 22 0.11 16.37 -0.78
CA ASP A 22 0.00 17.14 -2.03
C ASP A 22 0.49 16.32 -3.25
N GLN A 23 -0.46 15.95 -4.11
CA GLN A 23 -0.18 15.12 -5.29
C GLN A 23 0.64 15.84 -6.36
N SER A 24 0.48 17.16 -6.52
CA SER A 24 1.26 17.93 -7.50
C SER A 24 2.74 17.92 -7.12
N ARG A 25 3.02 18.11 -5.82
CA ARG A 25 4.37 18.00 -5.27
C ARG A 25 4.93 16.59 -5.41
N LYS A 26 4.14 15.54 -5.16
CA LYS A 26 4.56 14.15 -5.36
C LYS A 26 5.06 13.92 -6.80
N VAL A 27 4.31 14.39 -7.80
CA VAL A 27 4.66 14.23 -9.22
C VAL A 27 6.01 14.89 -9.52
N SER A 28 6.23 16.12 -9.07
CA SER A 28 7.50 16.81 -9.27
C SER A 28 8.68 16.09 -8.60
N LEU A 29 8.50 15.60 -7.38
CA LEU A 29 9.53 14.83 -6.67
C LEU A 29 9.84 13.51 -7.38
N ALA A 30 8.82 12.82 -7.90
CA ALA A 30 8.97 11.58 -8.64
C ALA A 30 9.80 11.78 -9.92
N VAL A 31 9.53 12.83 -10.68
CA VAL A 31 10.27 13.16 -11.92
C VAL A 31 11.74 13.42 -11.60
N GLU A 32 12.02 14.24 -10.59
CA GLU A 32 13.41 14.54 -10.21
C GLU A 32 14.15 13.30 -9.70
N LEU A 33 13.50 12.49 -8.85
CA LEU A 33 14.11 11.26 -8.33
C LEU A 33 14.43 10.29 -9.47
N GLN A 34 13.50 10.05 -10.39
CA GLN A 34 13.72 9.16 -11.53
C GLN A 34 14.87 9.67 -12.41
N ARG A 35 14.94 10.98 -12.66
CA ARG A 35 16.00 11.60 -13.47
C ARG A 35 17.38 11.38 -12.87
N VAL A 36 17.54 11.58 -11.55
CA VAL A 36 18.85 11.40 -10.90
C VAL A 36 19.22 9.92 -10.72
N CYS A 37 18.22 9.04 -10.59
CA CYS A 37 18.46 7.62 -10.39
C CYS A 37 18.97 6.90 -11.65
N VAL A 38 18.75 7.43 -12.86
CA VAL A 38 19.15 6.81 -14.15
C VAL A 38 20.63 6.41 -14.23
N ASN A 39 21.51 7.08 -13.49
CA ASN A 39 22.96 6.81 -13.50
C ASN A 39 23.44 6.05 -12.26
N LEU A 40 22.53 5.54 -11.43
CA LEU A 40 22.92 4.70 -10.31
C LEU A 40 23.42 3.34 -10.82
N PRO A 41 24.42 2.76 -10.16
CA PRO A 41 24.82 1.39 -10.38
C PRO A 41 23.66 0.41 -10.18
N ARG A 42 23.73 -0.70 -10.92
CA ARG A 42 22.66 -1.69 -11.02
C ARG A 42 22.29 -2.32 -9.67
N GLU A 43 23.25 -2.44 -8.76
CA GLU A 43 23.01 -2.96 -7.41
C GLU A 43 21.97 -2.16 -6.61
N TYR A 44 21.74 -0.89 -6.95
CA TYR A 44 20.72 -0.06 -6.30
C TYR A 44 19.34 -0.14 -6.97
N TRP A 45 19.23 -0.87 -8.09
CA TRP A 45 17.99 -1.11 -8.84
C TRP A 45 17.51 -2.56 -8.72
N GLU A 46 18.10 -3.35 -7.82
CA GLU A 46 17.74 -4.76 -7.68
C GLU A 46 17.11 -5.03 -6.31
N VAL A 47 16.00 -5.75 -6.33
CA VAL A 47 15.34 -6.28 -5.13
C VAL A 47 14.91 -7.72 -5.42
N SER A 48 15.49 -8.67 -4.70
CA SER A 48 15.26 -10.11 -4.92
C SER A 48 14.08 -10.69 -4.12
N ARG A 49 13.29 -9.83 -3.47
CA ARG A 49 12.23 -10.20 -2.52
C ARG A 49 10.95 -9.40 -2.80
N PRO A 50 9.78 -9.89 -2.39
CA PRO A 50 8.54 -9.14 -2.53
C PRO A 50 8.61 -7.80 -1.80
N CYS A 51 7.95 -6.82 -2.41
CA CYS A 51 7.70 -5.49 -1.88
C CYS A 51 6.23 -5.38 -1.49
N TYR A 52 5.98 -4.74 -0.36
CA TYR A 52 4.67 -4.54 0.22
C TYR A 52 4.31 -3.08 0.28
N ARG A 53 3.03 -2.79 0.05
CA ARG A 53 2.52 -1.42 0.17
C ARG A 53 1.10 -1.45 0.70
N LYS A 54 0.86 -0.60 1.70
CA LYS A 54 -0.49 -0.37 2.22
C LYS A 54 -1.13 0.83 1.56
N ARG A 55 -2.38 0.68 1.13
CA ARG A 55 -3.21 1.78 0.63
C ARG A 55 -4.62 1.68 1.17
N PHE A 56 -5.16 2.83 1.53
CA PHE A 56 -6.59 2.99 1.74
C PHE A 56 -7.27 3.11 0.38
N ILE A 57 -8.22 2.23 0.11
CA ILE A 57 -9.02 2.20 -1.11
C ILE A 57 -10.25 3.08 -0.89
N HIS A 58 -10.50 4.02 -1.80
CA HIS A 58 -11.65 4.91 -1.76
C HIS A 58 -12.76 4.50 -2.74
N LYS A 59 -13.98 5.00 -2.51
CA LYS A 59 -15.12 4.77 -3.40
C LYS A 59 -14.78 5.32 -4.80
N GLY A 60 -14.75 4.44 -5.80
CA GLY A 60 -14.37 4.75 -7.19
C GLY A 60 -13.07 4.07 -7.64
N GLU A 61 -12.13 3.80 -6.73
CA GLU A 61 -10.84 3.17 -7.08
C GLU A 61 -10.94 1.65 -7.25
N MET A 62 -12.02 1.05 -6.76
CA MET A 62 -12.25 -0.40 -6.86
C MET A 62 -12.34 -0.87 -8.31
N VAL A 63 -12.82 -0.04 -9.23
CA VAL A 63 -12.89 -0.42 -10.65
C VAL A 63 -11.49 -0.62 -11.21
N ASP A 64 -10.61 0.37 -11.04
CA ASP A 64 -9.25 0.31 -11.57
C ASP A 64 -8.43 -0.78 -10.89
N ILE A 65 -8.54 -0.90 -9.56
CA ILE A 65 -7.74 -1.87 -8.79
C ILE A 65 -8.26 -3.29 -8.99
N ILE A 66 -9.56 -3.53 -8.87
CA ILE A 66 -10.11 -4.89 -8.81
C ILE A 66 -10.55 -5.40 -10.19
N LEU A 67 -11.19 -4.56 -11.02
CA LEU A 67 -11.72 -5.01 -12.31
C LEU A 67 -10.70 -4.86 -13.44
N ALA A 68 -10.02 -3.72 -13.52
CA ALA A 68 -8.97 -3.51 -14.52
C ALA A 68 -7.62 -4.12 -14.13
N ASP A 69 -7.48 -4.53 -12.86
CA ASP A 69 -6.26 -5.08 -12.27
C ASP A 69 -5.01 -4.20 -12.49
N ALA A 70 -5.23 -2.89 -12.55
CA ALA A 70 -4.19 -1.90 -12.80
C ALA A 70 -4.66 -0.48 -12.43
N LYS A 71 -4.16 0.03 -11.31
CA LYS A 71 -4.26 1.46 -10.96
C LYS A 71 -2.87 2.09 -10.94
N ASN A 72 -2.60 2.95 -11.92
CA ASN A 72 -1.32 3.66 -11.99
C ASN A 72 -1.31 4.87 -11.03
N GLU A 73 -0.31 4.93 -10.16
CA GLU A 73 -0.10 6.02 -9.21
C GLU A 73 1.25 6.74 -9.40
N GLY A 74 1.93 6.46 -10.50
CA GLY A 74 3.33 6.85 -10.73
C GLY A 74 4.28 6.17 -9.74
N LEU A 75 5.41 6.83 -9.47
CA LEU A 75 6.36 6.35 -8.46
C LEU A 75 5.72 6.29 -7.08
N ALA A 76 6.06 5.26 -6.32
CA ALA A 76 5.60 5.10 -4.96
C ALA A 76 6.61 4.38 -4.09
N SER A 77 6.56 4.68 -2.80
CA SER A 77 7.30 3.94 -1.77
C SER A 77 6.59 2.63 -1.44
N TRP A 78 7.37 1.56 -1.47
CA TRP A 78 7.06 0.22 -1.00
C TRP A 78 8.06 -0.15 0.09
N THR A 79 7.83 -1.25 0.80
CA THR A 79 8.74 -1.77 1.83
C THR A 79 8.97 -3.25 1.61
N THR A 80 10.16 -3.77 1.89
CA THR A 80 10.37 -5.23 1.90
C THR A 80 9.93 -5.90 3.21
N ASP A 81 9.34 -5.15 4.16
CA ASP A 81 8.81 -5.66 5.43
C ASP A 81 7.27 -5.58 5.47
N LEU A 82 6.62 -6.75 5.38
CA LEU A 82 5.17 -6.89 5.49
C LEU A 82 4.62 -6.32 6.81
N ARG A 83 5.29 -6.57 7.93
CA ARG A 83 4.83 -6.10 9.26
C ARG A 83 4.92 -4.58 9.36
N PHE A 84 5.89 -3.97 8.67
CA PHE A 84 5.95 -2.53 8.55
C PHE A 84 4.77 -2.00 7.72
N ALA A 85 4.49 -2.61 6.57
CA ALA A 85 3.36 -2.24 5.72
C ALA A 85 2.02 -2.29 6.47
N GLU A 86 1.74 -3.37 7.20
CA GLU A 86 0.49 -3.55 7.95
C GLU A 86 0.27 -2.50 9.04
N ARG A 87 1.33 -2.15 9.78
CA ARG A 87 1.26 -1.18 10.90
C ARG A 87 1.17 0.27 10.44
N MET A 88 1.62 0.57 9.21
CA MET A 88 1.66 1.93 8.70
C MET A 88 0.26 2.59 8.71
N LYS A 89 0.15 3.79 9.30
CA LYS A 89 -1.05 4.65 9.23
C LYS A 89 -2.38 4.05 9.75
N GLY A 90 -2.34 3.02 10.60
CA GLY A 90 -3.53 2.43 11.25
C GLY A 90 -4.47 1.66 10.31
N LEU A 91 -5.51 1.01 10.83
CA LEU A 91 -6.36 0.09 10.03
C LEU A 91 -7.54 0.77 9.31
N ILE A 92 -7.93 1.96 9.75
CA ILE A 92 -9.05 2.75 9.21
C ILE A 92 -8.57 4.16 8.85
N ARG A 93 -9.16 4.72 7.80
CA ARG A 93 -9.08 6.15 7.46
C ARG A 93 -10.48 6.63 7.09
N ALA A 94 -10.81 7.87 7.47
CA ALA A 94 -12.06 8.49 7.06
C ALA A 94 -12.22 8.46 5.53
N ASN A 95 -13.42 8.13 5.05
CA ASN A 95 -13.76 8.02 3.63
C ASN A 95 -13.06 6.88 2.85
N ALA A 96 -12.30 6.02 3.52
CA ALA A 96 -11.80 4.78 2.92
C ALA A 96 -12.83 3.65 3.06
N VAL A 97 -12.90 2.78 2.06
CA VAL A 97 -13.69 1.54 2.09
C VAL A 97 -12.97 0.46 2.89
N SER A 98 -11.66 0.32 2.66
CA SER A 98 -10.80 -0.66 3.32
C SER A 98 -9.34 -0.23 3.17
N ALA A 99 -8.46 -0.68 4.07
CA ALA A 99 -7.02 -0.66 3.84
C ALA A 99 -6.57 -1.98 3.22
N ALA A 100 -5.99 -1.93 2.03
CA ALA A 100 -5.40 -3.08 1.37
C ALA A 100 -3.88 -3.09 1.53
N VAL A 101 -3.31 -4.27 1.74
CA VAL A 101 -1.87 -4.53 1.60
C VAL A 101 -1.66 -5.28 0.29
N PHE A 102 -0.82 -4.71 -0.56
CA PHE A 102 -0.39 -5.27 -1.83
C PHE A 102 0.96 -5.95 -1.66
N CYS A 103 1.17 -7.08 -2.33
CA CYS A 103 2.44 -7.80 -2.41
C CYS A 103 2.84 -7.92 -3.86
N HIS A 104 3.91 -7.22 -4.23
CA HIS A 104 4.39 -7.15 -5.60
C HIS A 104 5.82 -7.70 -5.68
N HIS A 105 6.13 -8.44 -6.74
CA HIS A 105 7.48 -8.91 -7.02
C HIS A 105 8.05 -8.03 -8.14
N PRO A 106 8.94 -7.08 -7.83
CA PRO A 106 9.44 -6.15 -8.84
C PRO A 106 10.15 -6.88 -9.99
N GLU A 107 9.83 -6.50 -11.21
CA GLU A 107 10.41 -7.02 -12.45
C GLU A 107 11.14 -5.89 -13.21
N GLY A 108 12.20 -6.26 -13.94
CA GLY A 108 12.85 -5.38 -14.90
C GLY A 108 13.32 -4.04 -14.31
N ASP A 109 12.81 -2.94 -14.86
CA ASP A 109 13.13 -1.56 -14.54
C ASP A 109 12.11 -0.89 -13.60
N GLU A 110 11.24 -1.69 -12.95
CA GLU A 110 10.27 -1.16 -11.99
C GLU A 110 10.93 -0.55 -10.74
N VAL A 111 12.13 -1.02 -10.37
CA VAL A 111 12.87 -0.50 -9.22
C VAL A 111 13.62 0.77 -9.62
N ILE A 112 13.19 1.90 -9.05
CA ILE A 112 13.88 3.19 -9.25
C ILE A 112 15.09 3.31 -8.32
N VAL A 113 14.90 2.90 -7.06
CA VAL A 113 15.98 2.88 -6.07
C VAL A 113 15.60 2.00 -4.87
N SER A 114 16.54 1.17 -4.42
CA SER A 114 16.49 0.39 -3.19
C SER A 114 17.25 1.12 -2.08
N LEU A 115 16.54 1.66 -1.10
CA LEU A 115 17.19 2.36 0.02
C LEU A 115 18.00 1.39 0.90
N PRO A 116 17.56 0.14 1.17
CA PRO A 116 18.40 -0.84 1.86
C PRO A 116 19.74 -1.06 1.17
N ALA A 117 19.76 -1.14 -0.16
CA ALA A 117 21.00 -1.31 -0.91
C ALA A 117 21.91 -0.08 -0.74
N LEU A 118 21.36 1.14 -0.81
CA LEU A 118 22.12 2.37 -0.54
C LEU A 118 22.72 2.38 0.86
N TRP A 119 21.91 2.11 1.89
CA TRP A 119 22.36 2.19 3.29
C TRP A 119 23.26 1.04 3.72
N SER A 120 23.26 -0.08 3.00
CA SER A 120 24.25 -1.14 3.18
C SER A 120 25.65 -0.74 2.73
N GLU A 121 25.78 0.29 1.89
CA GLU A 121 27.05 0.73 1.33
C GLU A 121 27.70 1.82 2.20
N PRO A 122 28.88 1.56 2.81
CA PRO A 122 29.51 2.53 3.71
C PRO A 122 29.87 3.87 3.06
N CYS A 123 30.09 3.89 1.74
CA CYS A 123 30.35 5.13 1.01
C CYS A 123 29.12 6.04 0.92
N PHE A 124 27.91 5.47 0.92
CA PHE A 124 26.67 6.25 0.88
C PHE A 124 26.48 7.04 2.18
N GLY A 125 26.63 6.39 3.34
CA GLY A 125 26.54 7.06 4.64
C GLY A 125 27.55 8.21 4.78
N LYS A 126 28.77 8.03 4.27
CA LYS A 126 29.78 9.11 4.22
C LYS A 126 29.37 10.25 3.30
N ALA A 127 28.77 9.95 2.15
CA ALA A 127 28.29 10.96 1.21
C ALA A 127 27.13 11.78 1.81
N VAL A 128 26.18 11.12 2.50
CA VAL A 128 25.09 11.77 3.24
C VAL A 128 25.63 12.72 4.31
N GLN A 129 26.60 12.27 5.13
CA GLN A 129 27.21 13.12 6.14
C GLN A 129 27.90 14.34 5.52
N ALA A 130 28.70 14.13 4.47
CA ALA A 130 29.41 15.22 3.81
C ALA A 130 28.42 16.24 3.18
N TYR A 131 27.33 15.78 2.60
CA TYR A 131 26.26 16.65 2.08
C TYR A 131 25.58 17.45 3.20
N ALA A 132 25.36 16.82 4.37
CA ALA A 132 24.85 17.52 5.55
C ALA A 132 25.82 18.60 6.06
N ASP A 133 27.12 18.30 6.14
CA ASP A 133 28.16 19.24 6.58
C ASP A 133 28.27 20.47 5.65
N ARG A 134 27.91 20.31 4.37
CA ARG A 134 27.82 21.40 3.39
C ARG A 134 26.51 22.21 3.47
N GLY A 135 25.60 21.90 4.39
CA GLY A 135 24.31 22.58 4.53
C GLY A 135 23.24 22.13 3.54
N GLY A 136 23.29 20.87 3.11
CA GLY A 136 22.31 20.28 2.19
C GLY A 136 20.85 20.49 2.62
N LYS A 137 20.03 21.01 1.72
CA LYS A 137 18.65 21.47 2.00
C LYS A 137 17.76 20.43 2.69
N PHE A 138 17.87 19.16 2.26
CA PHE A 138 17.10 18.04 2.79
C PHE A 138 17.95 17.03 3.58
N ALA A 139 19.15 17.44 4.03
CA ALA A 139 20.06 16.55 4.75
C ALA A 139 19.43 15.94 6.01
N ASN A 140 18.57 16.69 6.72
CA ASN A 140 17.87 16.19 7.90
C ASN A 140 16.95 14.99 7.58
N ALA A 141 16.34 14.94 6.40
CA ALA A 141 15.51 13.80 6.02
C ALA A 141 16.34 12.53 5.83
N LEU A 142 17.51 12.66 5.19
CA LEU A 142 18.46 11.57 4.99
C LEU A 142 19.06 11.10 6.32
N LEU A 143 19.52 12.03 7.18
CA LEU A 143 20.15 11.69 8.46
C LEU A 143 19.20 11.05 9.47
N ASN A 144 17.93 11.45 9.46
CA ASN A 144 16.91 10.88 10.34
C ASN A 144 16.24 9.64 9.74
N PHE A 145 16.59 9.27 8.49
CA PHE A 145 16.09 8.05 7.90
C PHE A 145 16.60 6.84 8.68
N ARG A 146 15.68 5.94 9.00
CA ARG A 146 15.99 4.65 9.59
C ARG A 146 15.72 3.60 8.53
N ASP A 147 16.69 2.73 8.28
CA ASP A 147 16.54 1.60 7.35
C ASP A 147 15.57 0.51 7.86
N ASP A 148 14.98 0.72 9.05
CA ASP A 148 13.94 -0.14 9.60
C ASP A 148 12.67 -0.20 8.73
N GLN A 149 12.46 0.81 7.87
CA GLN A 149 11.36 0.83 6.92
C GLN A 149 11.63 -0.03 5.69
N SER A 150 12.90 -0.40 5.45
CA SER A 150 13.36 -1.13 4.26
C SER A 150 12.70 -0.66 2.96
N GLU A 151 12.72 0.66 2.74
CA GLU A 151 11.97 1.32 1.68
C GLU A 151 12.56 1.05 0.29
N VAL A 152 11.68 0.77 -0.67
CA VAL A 152 12.02 0.64 -2.08
C VAL A 152 11.09 1.53 -2.89
N VAL A 153 11.63 2.34 -3.79
CA VAL A 153 10.82 3.17 -4.68
C VAL A 153 10.58 2.40 -5.97
N LEU A 154 9.30 2.14 -6.26
CA LEU A 154 8.89 1.40 -7.46
C LEU A 154 8.03 2.26 -8.39
N SER A 155 8.12 1.97 -9.68
CA SER A 155 7.21 2.43 -10.73
C SER A 155 6.38 1.26 -11.25
N THR A 156 5.33 0.91 -10.49
CA THR A 156 4.44 -0.22 -10.82
C THR A 156 3.00 0.13 -10.45
N PRO A 157 1.99 -0.28 -11.25
CA PRO A 157 0.59 -0.08 -10.89
C PRO A 157 0.19 -0.94 -9.69
N LEU A 158 -0.80 -0.50 -8.93
CA LEU A 158 -1.46 -1.35 -7.95
C LEU A 158 -2.41 -2.33 -8.65
N ARG A 159 -2.32 -3.62 -8.32
CA ARG A 159 -3.15 -4.67 -8.89
C ARG A 159 -4.00 -5.34 -7.81
N GLY A 160 -5.28 -5.57 -8.08
CA GLY A 160 -6.18 -6.27 -7.17
C GLY A 160 -5.74 -7.73 -6.94
N SER A 161 -5.13 -8.35 -7.95
CA SER A 161 -4.53 -9.68 -7.89
C SER A 161 -3.37 -9.80 -6.90
N GLU A 162 -2.76 -8.68 -6.52
CA GLU A 162 -1.65 -8.60 -5.57
C GLU A 162 -2.11 -8.29 -4.13
N ILE A 163 -3.41 -8.15 -3.89
CA ILE A 163 -3.92 -7.88 -2.53
C ILE A 163 -3.76 -9.13 -1.67
N VAL A 164 -2.94 -9.01 -0.63
CA VAL A 164 -2.67 -10.09 0.34
C VAL A 164 -3.39 -9.91 1.68
N ALA A 165 -3.84 -8.69 1.98
CA ALA A 165 -4.64 -8.41 3.17
C ALA A 165 -5.61 -7.25 2.93
N LEU A 166 -6.81 -7.33 3.49
CA LEU A 166 -7.79 -6.25 3.56
C LEU A 166 -8.14 -5.98 5.02
N SER A 167 -8.21 -4.71 5.41
CA SER A 167 -8.79 -4.32 6.68
C SER A 167 -10.31 -4.25 6.55
N GLY A 168 -11.00 -4.78 7.55
CA GLY A 168 -12.45 -4.65 7.65
C GLY A 168 -12.85 -4.82 9.10
N ALA A 169 -13.95 -4.16 9.47
CA ALA A 169 -14.69 -4.57 10.65
C ALA A 169 -15.66 -5.68 10.23
N SER A 170 -15.81 -6.72 11.05
CA SER A 170 -16.97 -7.59 10.90
C SER A 170 -18.25 -6.79 11.14
N SER A 171 -19.40 -7.31 10.69
CA SER A 171 -20.68 -6.83 11.21
C SER A 171 -20.67 -6.81 12.74
N PRO A 172 -21.47 -5.94 13.37
CA PRO A 172 -21.73 -5.98 14.80
C PRO A 172 -22.06 -7.41 15.26
N PHE A 173 -21.65 -7.76 16.47
CA PHE A 173 -21.79 -9.11 17.00
C PHE A 173 -23.23 -9.64 16.93
N ASP A 174 -24.21 -8.79 17.24
CA ASP A 174 -25.62 -9.16 17.19
C ASP A 174 -26.09 -9.56 15.79
N GLU A 175 -25.69 -8.82 14.75
CA GLU A 175 -26.01 -9.18 13.37
C GLU A 175 -25.34 -10.50 12.96
N LEU A 176 -24.12 -10.77 13.44
CA LEU A 176 -23.44 -12.05 13.20
C LEU A 176 -24.22 -13.20 13.86
N CYS A 177 -24.69 -12.99 15.09
CA CYS A 177 -25.51 -13.95 15.81
C CYS A 177 -26.85 -14.20 15.10
N ASP A 178 -27.53 -13.15 14.63
CA ASP A 178 -28.76 -13.26 13.86
C ASP A 178 -28.55 -14.10 12.59
N ARG A 179 -27.50 -13.80 11.82
CA ARG A 179 -27.18 -14.54 10.59
C ARG A 179 -26.79 -16.00 10.83
N ALA A 180 -26.16 -16.28 11.97
CA ALA A 180 -25.78 -17.64 12.38
C ALA A 180 -26.91 -18.40 13.08
N GLY A 181 -28.07 -17.75 13.32
CA GLY A 181 -29.19 -18.35 14.04
C GLY A 181 -28.89 -18.62 15.53
N ILE A 182 -27.99 -17.84 16.13
CA ILE A 182 -27.60 -17.97 17.54
C ILE A 182 -28.66 -17.30 18.42
N PRO A 183 -29.35 -18.06 19.31
CA PRO A 183 -30.34 -17.50 20.23
C PRO A 183 -29.71 -16.47 21.16
N GLU A 184 -30.48 -15.45 21.55
CA GLU A 184 -30.03 -14.41 22.48
C GLU A 184 -29.46 -14.98 23.79
N SER A 185 -30.07 -16.05 24.31
CA SER A 185 -29.63 -16.77 25.51
C SER A 185 -28.22 -17.38 25.42
N ASP A 186 -27.70 -17.59 24.20
CA ASP A 186 -26.38 -18.18 23.96
C ASP A 186 -25.31 -17.13 23.60
N ARG A 187 -25.70 -15.87 23.34
CA ARG A 187 -24.81 -14.84 22.81
C ARG A 187 -23.67 -14.48 23.75
N ASP A 188 -23.94 -14.34 25.04
CA ASP A 188 -22.89 -14.03 26.04
C ASP A 188 -21.80 -15.11 26.10
N ARG A 189 -22.21 -16.39 26.03
CA ARG A 189 -21.29 -17.53 26.00
C ARG A 189 -20.44 -17.50 24.74
N VAL A 190 -21.05 -17.23 23.58
CA VAL A 190 -20.35 -17.16 22.29
C VAL A 190 -19.40 -15.96 22.24
N PHE A 191 -19.82 -14.79 22.73
CA PHE A 191 -18.99 -13.60 22.78
C PHE A 191 -17.74 -13.84 23.63
N LYS A 192 -17.91 -14.43 24.81
CA LYS A 192 -16.80 -14.79 25.68
C LYS A 192 -15.81 -15.74 25.00
N GLN A 193 -16.29 -16.76 24.30
CA GLN A 193 -15.42 -17.69 23.55
C GLN A 193 -14.61 -16.99 22.46
N LEU A 194 -15.20 -16.00 21.76
CA LEU A 194 -14.50 -15.22 20.76
C LEU A 194 -13.40 -14.34 21.39
N VAL A 195 -13.73 -13.64 22.47
CA VAL A 195 -12.78 -12.80 23.22
C VAL A 195 -11.63 -13.62 23.80
N ASP A 196 -11.92 -14.77 24.40
CA ASP A 196 -10.91 -15.69 24.94
C ASP A 196 -9.99 -16.23 23.83
N ALA A 197 -10.48 -16.31 22.59
CA ALA A 197 -9.71 -16.65 21.40
C ALA A 197 -9.01 -15.44 20.73
N GLY A 198 -9.06 -14.26 21.33
CA GLY A 198 -8.46 -13.03 20.78
C GLY A 198 -9.21 -12.45 19.57
N THR A 199 -10.45 -12.87 19.33
CA THR A 199 -11.31 -12.35 18.27
C THR A 199 -12.29 -11.35 18.86
N TYR A 200 -12.29 -10.14 18.32
CA TYR A 200 -13.11 -9.03 18.81
C TYR A 200 -14.08 -8.61 17.70
N PRO A 201 -15.32 -9.12 17.69
CA PRO A 201 -16.31 -8.77 16.68
C PRO A 201 -16.56 -7.27 16.64
N GLY A 202 -16.56 -6.69 15.44
CA GLY A 202 -16.71 -5.25 15.22
C GLY A 202 -15.39 -4.48 15.24
N ASP A 203 -14.32 -5.05 15.80
CA ASP A 203 -13.00 -4.42 15.72
C ASP A 203 -12.41 -4.61 14.32
N PRO A 204 -11.81 -3.56 13.74
CA PRO A 204 -11.11 -3.67 12.47
C PRO A 204 -9.90 -4.57 12.63
N GLN A 205 -9.83 -5.60 11.79
CA GLN A 205 -8.68 -6.49 11.73
C GLN A 205 -8.30 -6.71 10.27
N TYR A 206 -7.06 -7.15 10.04
CA TYR A 206 -6.70 -7.71 8.75
C TYR A 206 -7.29 -9.11 8.64
N ILE A 207 -7.96 -9.38 7.53
CA ILE A 207 -8.34 -10.74 7.17
C ILE A 207 -7.21 -11.37 6.35
N ASP A 208 -6.97 -12.67 6.54
CA ASP A 208 -5.93 -13.41 5.84
C ASP A 208 -6.11 -13.41 4.31
N LEU A 209 -5.09 -13.91 3.59
CA LEU A 209 -5.07 -13.94 2.12
C LEU A 209 -6.32 -14.63 1.54
N ALA A 210 -6.70 -15.79 2.08
CA ALA A 210 -7.81 -16.56 1.55
C ALA A 210 -9.14 -15.83 1.78
N ALA A 211 -9.32 -15.21 2.94
CA ALA A 211 -10.47 -14.37 3.25
C ALA A 211 -10.50 -13.11 2.39
N SER A 212 -9.34 -12.47 2.15
CA SER A 212 -9.19 -11.31 1.27
C SER A 212 -9.61 -11.65 -0.16
N GLN A 213 -9.10 -12.76 -0.71
CA GLN A 213 -9.48 -13.25 -2.04
C GLN A 213 -10.98 -13.56 -2.15
N ARG A 214 -11.57 -14.20 -1.13
CA ARG A 214 -13.03 -14.44 -1.09
C ARG A 214 -13.83 -13.15 -1.01
N ALA A 215 -13.34 -12.12 -0.32
CA ALA A 215 -13.99 -10.82 -0.26
C ALA A 215 -13.95 -10.12 -1.64
N ILE A 216 -12.77 -10.11 -2.28
CA ILE A 216 -12.58 -9.56 -3.62
C ILE A 216 -13.48 -10.26 -4.64
N ALA A 217 -13.50 -11.60 -4.66
CA ALA A 217 -14.34 -12.37 -5.58
C ALA A 217 -15.84 -12.06 -5.39
N ARG A 218 -16.31 -11.93 -4.14
CA ARG A 218 -17.69 -11.53 -3.83
C ARG A 218 -17.99 -10.11 -4.30
N SER A 219 -17.07 -9.16 -4.11
CA SER A 219 -17.22 -7.79 -4.60
C SER A 219 -17.30 -7.73 -6.13
N ILE A 220 -16.44 -8.49 -6.83
CA ILE A 220 -16.48 -8.62 -8.31
C ILE A 220 -17.84 -9.15 -8.75
N HIS A 221 -18.29 -10.26 -8.14
CA HIS A 221 -19.57 -10.87 -8.49
C HIS A 221 -20.75 -9.90 -8.30
N HIS A 222 -20.78 -9.19 -7.17
CA HIS A 222 -21.82 -8.20 -6.88
C HIS A 222 -21.84 -7.05 -7.90
N ILE A 223 -20.67 -6.58 -8.34
CA ILE A 223 -20.59 -5.56 -9.39
C ILE A 223 -21.15 -6.11 -10.71
N TYR A 224 -20.83 -7.35 -11.08
CA TYR A 224 -21.40 -7.99 -12.27
C TYR A 224 -22.93 -8.06 -12.21
N GLU A 225 -23.51 -8.47 -11.08
CA GLU A 225 -24.97 -8.51 -10.90
C GLU A 225 -25.62 -7.12 -11.02
N LEU A 226 -24.99 -6.10 -10.43
CA LEU A 226 -25.45 -4.71 -10.55
C LEU A 226 -25.41 -4.21 -12.00
N VAL A 227 -24.33 -4.50 -12.73
CA VAL A 227 -24.22 -4.13 -14.15
C VAL A 227 -25.29 -4.85 -14.98
N GLN A 228 -25.48 -6.16 -14.79
CA GLN A 228 -26.48 -6.93 -15.52
C GLN A 228 -27.91 -6.46 -15.24
N SER A 229 -28.24 -6.18 -13.98
CA SER A 229 -29.57 -5.66 -13.61
C SER A 229 -29.83 -4.27 -14.20
N LYS A 230 -28.84 -3.38 -14.22
CA LYS A 230 -28.94 -2.06 -14.85
C LYS A 230 -29.07 -2.16 -16.37
N LEU A 231 -28.32 -3.05 -17.01
CA LEU A 231 -28.43 -3.32 -18.45
C LEU A 231 -29.82 -3.86 -18.80
N ALA A 232 -30.35 -4.81 -18.03
CA ALA A 232 -31.69 -5.34 -18.22
C ALA A 232 -32.77 -4.25 -18.06
N ALA A 233 -32.64 -3.39 -17.04
CA ALA A 233 -33.56 -2.26 -16.84
C ALA A 233 -33.49 -1.23 -17.99
N SER A 234 -32.31 -0.98 -18.56
CA SER A 234 -32.15 -0.07 -19.70
C SER A 234 -32.77 -0.62 -20.99
N LYS A 235 -32.72 -1.93 -21.21
CA LYS A 235 -33.33 -2.60 -22.38
C LYS A 235 -34.85 -2.69 -22.28
N GLY A 236 -35.42 -2.68 -21.08
CA GLY A 236 -36.87 -2.63 -20.84
C GLY A 236 -37.51 -1.24 -21.01
N GLY A 237 -36.72 -0.17 -21.15
CA GLY A 237 -37.19 1.22 -21.23
C GLY A 237 -37.29 1.83 -22.63
N SER A 238 -36.90 1.11 -23.69
CA SER A 238 -36.95 1.61 -25.09
C SER A 238 -38.17 1.14 -25.89
N ALA A 239 -39.27 0.81 -25.22
CA ALA A 239 -40.55 0.51 -25.86
C ALA A 239 -41.65 1.41 -25.28
N VAL A 240 -41.67 2.68 -25.71
CA VAL A 240 -42.86 3.54 -25.72
C VAL A 240 -42.87 4.33 -27.03
#